data_AF-A0A7C5WZZ9-F1
#
_entry.id   AF-A0A7C5WZZ9-F1
#
_cell.length_a   1.000
_cell.length_b   1.000
_cell.length_c   1.000
_cell.angle_alpha   90.00
_cell.angle_beta   90.00
_cell.angle_gamma   90.00
#
_symmetry.space_group_name_H-M   'P 1'
#
loop_
_entity.id
_entity.type
_entity.pdbx_description
1 polymer ?
#
loop_
_entity_poly.entity_id
_entity_poly.type
_entity_poly.pdbx_seq_one_letter_code
_entity_poly.pdbx_strand_id
1 'polypeptide(L)' 'HRSKVGQNAFIGSNSLIIAPITLGDYSYIAGGSVINKNIEEGDLAIARAELRILKGKGKEKLL' A
#
# COMPACT_ATOMS: atom_id res chain seq x y z
N HIS A 1 -16.80 -10.54 2.99
CA HIS A 1 -16.27 -10.23 1.64
C HIS A 1 -14.85 -10.79 1.55
N ARG A 2 -14.33 -11.16 0.38
CA ARG A 2 -13.02 -11.83 0.21
C ARG A 2 -12.14 -11.08 -0.78
N SER A 3 -10.83 -11.11 -0.56
CA SER A 3 -9.82 -10.69 -1.54
C SER A 3 -9.06 -11.90 -2.06
N LYS A 4 -8.59 -11.82 -3.30
CA LYS A 4 -7.77 -12.87 -3.94
C LYS A 4 -6.37 -12.33 -4.19
N VAL A 5 -5.37 -13.17 -3.92
CA VAL A 5 -3.95 -12.85 -4.12
C VAL A 5 -3.41 -13.85 -5.13
N GLY A 6 -2.86 -13.34 -6.22
CA GLY A 6 -2.25 -14.13 -7.29
C GLY A 6 -0.92 -14.78 -6.89
N GLN A 7 -0.42 -15.63 -7.77
CA GLN A 7 0.87 -16.29 -7.62
C GLN A 7 2.01 -15.28 -7.63
N ASN A 8 3.01 -15.48 -6.77
CA ASN A 8 4.19 -14.61 -6.67
C ASN A 8 3.90 -13.12 -6.44
N ALA A 9 2.69 -12.76 -6.01
CA ALA A 9 2.38 -11.39 -5.61
C ALA A 9 3.13 -11.04 -4.31
N PHE A 10 3.63 -9.80 -4.24
CA PHE A 10 4.31 -9.27 -3.07
C PHE A 10 3.42 -8.26 -2.36
N ILE A 11 3.23 -8.43 -1.05
CA ILE A 11 2.50 -7.47 -0.21
C ILE A 11 3.48 -6.86 0.79
N GLY A 12 3.82 -5.59 0.58
CA GLY A 12 4.71 -4.86 1.47
C GLY A 12 4.11 -4.68 2.87
N SER A 13 4.98 -4.57 3.87
CA SER A 13 4.60 -4.42 5.28
C SER A 13 3.61 -3.29 5.52
N ASN A 14 2.68 -3.51 6.44
CA ASN A 14 1.66 -2.54 6.85
C ASN A 14 0.75 -2.05 5.69
N SER A 15 0.55 -2.88 4.67
CA SER A 15 -0.46 -2.61 3.64
C SER A 15 -1.86 -2.97 4.14
N LEU A 16 -2.87 -2.19 3.76
CA LEU A 16 -4.29 -2.46 4.03
C LEU A 16 -5.01 -2.85 2.74
N ILE A 17 -5.66 -4.01 2.73
CA ILE A 17 -6.37 -4.57 1.57
C ILE A 17 -7.87 -4.51 1.84
N ILE A 18 -8.58 -3.61 1.16
CA ILE A 18 -10.02 -3.41 1.36
C ILE A 18 -10.79 -4.34 0.42
N ALA A 19 -11.36 -5.41 0.97
CA ALA A 19 -12.15 -6.37 0.20
C ALA A 19 -13.48 -5.77 -0.31
N PRO A 20 -14.04 -6.29 -1.42
CA PRO A 20 -13.51 -7.36 -2.27
C PRO A 20 -12.62 -6.83 -3.40
N ILE A 21 -11.38 -7.34 -3.50
CA ILE A 21 -10.47 -7.03 -4.61
C ILE A 21 -9.61 -8.23 -5.02
N THR A 22 -9.06 -8.18 -6.22
CA THR A 22 -8.08 -9.14 -6.75
C THR A 22 -6.74 -8.44 -6.93
N LEU A 23 -5.67 -9.06 -6.45
CA LEU A 23 -4.29 -8.73 -6.75
C LEU A 23 -3.78 -9.77 -7.75
N GLY A 24 -3.42 -9.36 -8.96
CA GLY A 24 -2.96 -10.26 -10.02
C GLY A 24 -1.66 -10.99 -9.68
N ASP A 25 -1.32 -11.98 -10.50
CA ASP A 25 -0.03 -12.69 -10.40
C ASP A 25 1.12 -11.67 -10.54
N TYR A 26 2.23 -11.89 -9.83
CA TYR A 26 3.40 -10.99 -9.84
C TYR A 26 3.13 -9.52 -9.46
N SER A 27 1.95 -9.17 -8.96
CA SER A 27 1.64 -7.81 -8.51
C SER A 27 2.48 -7.41 -7.30
N TYR A 28 2.82 -6.13 -7.19
CA TYR A 28 3.69 -5.61 -6.13
C TYR A 28 2.98 -4.49 -5.37
N ILE A 29 2.62 -4.73 -4.11
CA ILE A 29 2.02 -3.72 -3.25
C ILE A 29 3.13 -3.07 -2.42
N ALA A 30 3.37 -1.77 -2.64
CA ALA A 30 4.33 -1.01 -1.85
C ALA A 30 3.88 -0.92 -0.38
N GLY A 31 4.83 -1.05 0.55
CA GLY A 31 4.53 -1.02 1.99
C GLY A 31 3.83 0.26 2.44
N GLY A 32 2.94 0.12 3.42
CA GLY A 32 2.12 1.22 3.95
C GLY A 32 1.00 1.69 3.02
N SER A 33 0.71 0.95 1.93
CA SER A 33 -0.33 1.33 0.97
C SER A 33 -1.73 0.89 1.42
N VAL A 34 -2.73 1.71 1.10
CA VAL A 34 -4.15 1.35 1.24
C VAL A 34 -4.71 1.02 -0.14
N ILE A 35 -5.07 -0.24 -0.37
CA ILE A 35 -5.53 -0.74 -1.68
C ILE A 35 -7.03 -0.96 -1.66
N ASN A 36 -7.74 -0.25 -2.55
CA ASN A 36 -9.20 -0.26 -2.68
C ASN A 36 -9.69 -0.54 -4.12
N LYS A 37 -8.79 -0.96 -5.00
CA LYS A 37 -9.07 -1.33 -6.40
C LYS A 37 -8.31 -2.59 -6.75
N ASN A 38 -8.77 -3.30 -7.77
CA ASN A 38 -8.02 -4.43 -8.33
C ASN A 38 -6.68 -3.96 -8.87
N ILE A 39 -5.68 -4.83 -8.76
CA ILE A 39 -4.33 -4.64 -9.30
C ILE A 39 -4.10 -5.72 -10.34
N GLU A 40 -3.66 -5.34 -11.53
CA GLU A 40 -3.43 -6.28 -12.63
C GLU A 40 -2.14 -7.08 -12.43
N GLU A 41 -1.92 -8.06 -13.30
CA GLU A 41 -0.71 -8.89 -13.26
C GLU A 41 0.54 -8.03 -13.50
N GLY A 42 1.57 -8.20 -12.66
CA GLY A 42 2.84 -7.47 -12.76
C GLY A 42 2.80 -5.99 -12.35
N ASP A 43 1.63 -5.43 -12.05
CA ASP A 43 1.49 -4.03 -11.66
C ASP A 43 2.09 -3.74 -10.27
N LEU A 44 2.72 -2.56 -10.16
CA LEU A 44 3.10 -1.99 -8.86
C LEU A 44 2.01 -1.04 -8.38
N ALA A 45 1.42 -1.35 -7.23
CA ALA A 45 0.47 -0.50 -6.54
C ALA A 45 1.14 0.26 -5.39
N ILE A 46 0.99 1.58 -5.38
CA ILE A 46 1.49 2.46 -4.32
C ILE A 46 0.43 3.50 -3.96
N ALA A 47 0.04 3.53 -2.70
CA ALA A 47 -0.94 4.48 -2.18
C ALA A 47 -0.45 5.07 -0.85
N ARG A 48 0.48 6.02 -0.96
CA ARG A 48 1.04 6.77 0.18
C ARG A 48 1.22 8.23 -0.17
N ALA A 49 1.15 9.10 0.83
CA ALA A 49 1.56 10.49 0.67
C ALA A 49 3.07 10.58 0.41
N GLU A 50 3.49 11.62 -0.30
CA GLU A 50 4.90 11.99 -0.40
C GLU A 50 5.45 12.31 0.99
N LEU A 51 6.66 11.83 1.28
CA LEU A 51 7.32 12.12 2.55
C LEU A 51 7.62 13.61 2.63
N ARG A 52 7.08 14.28 3.65
CA ARG A 52 7.37 15.69 3.94
C ARG A 52 8.15 15.80 5.24
N ILE A 53 9.36 16.35 5.17
CA ILE A 53 10.18 16.63 6.35
C ILE A 53 9.99 18.09 6.75
N LEU A 54 9.19 18.32 7.79
CA LEU A 54 8.97 19.65 8.36
C LEU A 54 10.03 19.94 9.44
N LYS A 55 11.11 20.64 9.06
CA LYS A 55 12.25 20.90 9.96
C LYS A 55 11.80 21.61 11.24
N GLY A 56 12.24 21.10 12.39
CA GLY A 56 11.99 21.69 13.72
C GLY A 56 10.55 21.56 14.25
N LYS A 57 9.55 21.32 13.39
CA LYS A 57 8.12 21.30 13.78
C LYS A 57 7.74 20.21 14.79
N GLY A 58 8.52 19.13 14.91
CA GLY A 58 8.28 18.10 15.92
C GLY A 58 8.43 18.62 17.34
N LYS A 59 9.48 19.43 17.60
CA LYS A 59 9.71 20.02 18.93
C LYS A 59 8.61 21.05 19.27
N GLU A 60 8.23 21.87 18.30
CA GLU A 60 7.15 22.88 18.45
C GLU A 60 5.79 22.28 18.81
N LYS A 61 5.51 21.03 18.40
CA LYS A 61 4.21 20.38 18.66
C LYS A 61 4.16 19.61 19.99
N LEU A 62 5.31 19.19 20.51
CA LEU A 62 5.39 18.28 21.66
C LEU A 62 5.80 18.97 22.96
N LEU A 63 6.34 20.19 22.86
CA LEU A 63 6.68 21.07 23.97
C LEU A 63 5.74 22.28 23.94
#